data_AF-B8HZR2-F1
#
_entry.id   AF-B8HZR2-F1
#
_cell.length_a   1.000
_cell.length_b   1.000
_cell.length_c   1.000
_cell.angle_alpha   90.00
_cell.angle_beta   90.00
_cell.angle_gamma   90.00
#
_symmetry.space_group_name_H-M   'P 1'
#
loop_
_entity.id
_entity.type
_entity.pdbx_description
1 polymer ?
#
loop_
_entity_poly.entity_id
_entity_poly.type
_entity_poly.pdbx_seq_one_letter_code
_entity_poly.pdbx_strand_id
1 'polypeptide(L)'
;MGELIFNIVLRVKVEDGTPQITSSDIDIIQGGMDLLSRARAKLKELSFSDKFEENKTAQYVGYRPKRTTPGVRRYSLVLSQRKDGLLISLPGTFVRPYLLRLGYDIESPIEPEYLCDNDDGSKHHLVCIGDDYWIITSKEYDFLNLNKIYKGIYRGEVCGSFSLDPDNLDPDVLTDREKTSLSVVEGEEFAYWDHSSYIKQLESSGCCLKATHDTLFPYCTQFFVSSGDVLDEFISYFGQKLIEEYRTNL
;
A
#
# COMPACT_ATOMS: atom_id res chain seq x y z
N MET A 1 -8.27 -6.15 32.72
CA MET A 1 -8.57 -4.73 32.41
C MET A 1 -7.27 -4.14 31.90
N GLY A 2 -7.23 -3.66 30.65
CA GLY A 2 -6.01 -3.12 30.04
C GLY A 2 -5.74 -1.68 30.51
N GLU A 3 -4.46 -1.31 30.55
CA GLU A 3 -4.02 0.06 30.86
C GLU A 3 -4.40 1.02 29.72
N LEU A 4 -4.97 2.17 30.07
CA LEU A 4 -5.27 3.28 29.15
C LEU A 4 -4.12 4.28 29.24
N ILE A 5 -3.40 4.47 28.13
CA ILE A 5 -2.31 5.44 28.03
C ILE A 5 -2.74 6.55 27.07
N PHE A 6 -2.51 7.78 27.48
CA PHE A 6 -2.80 8.98 26.70
C PHE A 6 -1.48 9.59 26.23
N ASN A 7 -1.38 9.94 24.95
CA ASN A 7 -0.34 10.83 24.49
C ASN A 7 -0.89 12.25 24.53
N ILE A 8 -0.25 13.14 25.30
CA ILE A 8 -0.67 14.53 25.44
C ILE A 8 0.44 15.42 24.88
N VAL A 9 0.16 16.08 23.76
CA VAL A 9 1.04 17.12 23.23
C VAL A 9 0.49 18.46 23.66
N LEU A 10 1.18 19.11 24.60
CA LEU A 10 0.89 20.47 25.03
C LEU A 10 1.83 21.45 24.33
N ARG A 11 1.28 22.45 23.66
CA ARG A 11 2.05 23.63 23.24
C ARG A 11 1.82 24.72 24.26
N VAL A 12 2.91 25.23 24.82
CA VAL A 12 2.89 26.29 25.83
C VAL A 12 3.66 27.48 25.28
N LYS A 13 3.03 28.64 25.26
CA LYS A 13 3.66 29.93 25.00
C LYS A 13 3.89 30.62 26.34
N VAL A 14 5.09 31.15 26.57
CA VAL A 14 5.37 31.94 27.77
C VAL A 14 5.35 33.41 27.40
N GLU A 15 4.41 34.17 27.96
CA GLU A 15 4.34 35.63 27.85
C GLU A 15 4.46 36.25 29.25
N ASP A 16 5.34 37.22 29.39
CA ASP A 16 5.61 37.93 30.66
C ASP A 16 5.88 36.99 31.86
N GLY A 17 6.61 35.89 31.60
CA GLY A 17 6.94 34.88 32.61
C GLY A 17 5.78 33.95 32.99
N THR A 18 4.61 34.11 32.37
CA THR A 18 3.43 33.29 32.62
C THR A 18 3.25 32.26 31.51
N PRO A 19 3.28 30.95 31.81
CA PRO A 19 3.01 29.91 30.82
C PRO A 19 1.51 29.89 30.46
N GLN A 20 1.21 30.00 29.17
CA GLN A 20 -0.13 29.84 28.61
C GLN A 20 -0.17 28.64 27.67
N ILE A 21 -1.10 27.72 27.89
CA ILE A 21 -1.33 26.58 26.98
C ILE A 21 -2.02 27.12 25.73
N THR A 22 -1.39 26.98 24.57
CA THR A 22 -1.92 27.45 23.28
C THR A 22 -2.61 26.36 22.50
N SER A 23 -2.24 25.09 22.71
CA SER A 23 -2.97 23.95 22.16
C SER A 23 -2.70 22.68 22.98
N SER A 24 -3.67 21.77 22.94
CA SER A 24 -3.56 20.41 23.50
C SER A 24 -4.13 19.40 22.52
N ASP A 25 -3.32 18.44 22.11
CA ASP A 25 -3.77 17.26 21.36
C ASP A 25 -3.68 16.05 22.29
N ILE A 26 -4.77 15.28 22.38
CA ILE A 26 -4.89 14.08 23.22
C ILE A 26 -5.26 12.91 22.33
N ASP A 27 -4.36 11.95 22.21
CA ASP A 27 -4.62 10.70 21.51
C ASP A 27 -4.75 9.55 22.51
N ILE A 28 -5.83 8.78 22.38
CA ILE A 28 -6.08 7.59 23.19
C ILE A 28 -5.33 6.42 22.54
N ILE A 29 -4.41 5.81 23.27
CA ILE A 29 -3.65 4.66 22.80
C ILE A 29 -4.28 3.40 23.38
N GLN A 30 -5.13 2.72 22.59
CA GLN A 30 -5.63 1.39 22.95
C GLN A 30 -4.48 0.37 22.88
N GLY A 31 -4.11 -0.22 24.03
CA GLY A 31 -2.99 -1.19 24.13
C GLY A 31 -1.64 -0.57 24.51
N GLY A 32 -1.57 0.73 24.81
CA GLY A 32 -0.43 1.36 25.48
C GLY A 32 0.74 1.84 24.62
N MET A 33 0.80 1.51 23.32
CA MET A 33 1.82 2.01 22.39
C MET A 33 1.21 2.55 21.09
N ASP A 34 1.54 3.79 20.70
CA ASP A 34 1.12 4.35 19.41
C ASP A 34 1.75 3.56 18.25
N LEU A 35 1.14 3.60 17.06
CA LEU A 35 1.57 2.79 15.91
C LEU A 35 3.03 3.07 15.50
N LEU A 36 3.48 4.31 15.54
CA LEU A 36 4.89 4.64 15.27
C LEU A 36 5.81 3.97 16.31
N SER A 37 5.49 4.08 17.59
CA SER A 37 6.26 3.43 18.66
C SER A 37 6.27 1.90 18.52
N ARG A 38 5.12 1.29 18.14
CA ARG A 38 4.99 -0.15 17.90
C ARG A 38 5.85 -0.60 16.72
N ALA A 39 5.79 0.13 15.60
CA ALA A 39 6.64 -0.12 14.44
C ALA A 39 8.14 -0.08 14.80
N ARG A 40 8.55 0.93 15.58
CA ARG A 40 9.95 1.07 16.03
C ARG A 40 10.38 -0.05 16.97
N ALA A 41 9.51 -0.47 17.90
CA ALA A 41 9.77 -1.62 18.75
C ALA A 41 9.97 -2.88 17.91
N LYS A 42 9.10 -3.12 16.92
CA LYS A 42 9.18 -4.25 16.01
C LYS A 42 10.47 -4.25 15.16
N LEU A 43 10.87 -3.10 14.62
CA LEU A 43 12.14 -2.96 13.91
C LEU A 43 13.34 -3.26 14.82
N LYS A 44 13.29 -2.86 16.09
CA LYS A 44 14.33 -3.17 17.07
C LYS A 44 14.42 -4.68 17.36
N GLU A 45 13.29 -5.37 17.47
CA GLU A 45 13.25 -6.84 17.61
C GLU A 45 13.92 -7.56 16.43
N LEU A 46 13.79 -7.01 15.21
CA LEU A 46 14.42 -7.54 14.00
C LEU A 46 15.91 -7.19 13.87
N SER A 47 16.53 -6.56 14.89
CA SER A 47 17.90 -6.04 14.81
C SER A 47 18.12 -5.06 13.65
N PHE A 48 17.09 -4.31 13.26
CA PHE A 48 17.15 -3.40 12.11
C PHE A 48 18.23 -2.32 12.27
N SER A 49 18.45 -1.86 13.51
CA SER A 49 19.51 -0.88 13.84
C SER A 49 20.93 -1.36 13.56
N ASP A 50 21.17 -2.66 13.37
CA ASP A 50 22.51 -3.17 13.06
C ASP A 50 22.92 -2.82 11.62
N LYS A 51 21.92 -2.72 10.72
CA LYS A 51 22.11 -2.46 9.29
C LYS A 51 21.74 -1.05 8.88
N PHE A 52 20.78 -0.45 9.58
CA PHE A 52 20.22 0.85 9.25
C PHE A 52 20.50 1.87 10.36
N GLU A 53 20.71 3.13 9.97
CA GLU A 53 20.72 4.27 10.87
C GLU A 53 19.37 4.99 10.82
N GLU A 54 18.89 5.39 12.00
CA GLU A 54 17.62 6.10 12.18
C GLU A 54 17.86 7.61 12.12
N ASN A 55 17.03 8.32 11.35
CA ASN A 55 16.97 9.78 11.33
C ASN A 55 15.54 10.23 11.68
N LYS A 56 15.41 10.98 12.76
CA LYS A 56 14.12 11.47 13.26
C LYS A 56 13.97 12.96 12.94
N THR A 57 12.85 13.29 12.32
CA THR A 57 12.40 14.68 12.11
C THR A 57 11.09 14.92 12.88
N ALA A 58 10.57 16.15 12.81
CA ALA A 58 9.25 16.47 13.35
C ALA A 58 8.10 15.78 12.58
N GLN A 59 8.33 15.36 11.33
CA GLN A 59 7.27 14.86 10.44
C GLN A 59 7.34 13.33 10.22
N TYR A 60 8.52 12.73 10.39
CA TYR A 60 8.73 11.31 10.10
C TYR A 60 9.98 10.77 10.81
N VAL A 61 10.06 9.44 10.87
CA VAL A 61 11.26 8.67 11.21
C VAL A 61 11.71 7.90 9.98
N GLY A 62 12.90 8.19 9.48
CA GLY A 62 13.49 7.55 8.31
C GLY A 62 14.63 6.61 8.69
N TYR A 63 14.80 5.53 7.94
CA TYR A 63 15.89 4.58 8.10
C TYR A 63 16.67 4.46 6.79
N ARG A 64 17.98 4.60 6.87
CA ARG A 64 18.90 4.47 5.72
C ARG A 64 20.01 3.46 6.05
N PRO A 65 20.57 2.73 5.07
CA PRO A 65 21.63 1.76 5.34
C PRO A 65 22.88 2.46 5.89
N LYS A 66 23.56 1.86 6.88
CA LYS A 66 24.81 2.42 7.45
C LYS A 66 25.99 2.44 6.47
N ARG A 67 25.97 1.55 5.48
CA ARG A 67 27.01 1.42 4.44
C ARG A 67 26.40 1.70 3.08
N THR A 68 26.11 2.97 2.81
CA THR A 68 25.74 3.42 1.47
C THR A 68 26.98 3.80 0.67
N THR A 69 27.00 3.51 -0.62
CA THR A 69 27.94 4.16 -1.56
C THR A 69 27.87 5.67 -1.36
N PRO A 70 29.01 6.38 -1.31
CA PRO A 70 29.03 7.82 -1.12
C PRO A 70 28.07 8.51 -2.10
N GLY A 71 27.09 9.26 -1.56
CA GLY A 71 26.10 10.01 -2.36
C GLY A 71 24.67 9.44 -2.37
N VAL A 72 24.45 8.18 -1.97
CA VAL A 72 23.10 7.62 -1.87
C VAL A 72 22.44 8.08 -0.56
N ARG A 73 21.56 9.09 -0.65
CA ARG A 73 20.84 9.69 0.50
C ARG A 73 19.41 9.18 0.69
N ARG A 74 19.03 8.11 -0.02
CA ARG A 74 17.65 7.62 -0.01
C ARG A 74 17.37 6.80 1.25
N TYR A 75 16.17 6.95 1.80
CA TYR A 75 15.68 6.11 2.88
C TYR A 75 15.20 4.77 2.32
N SER A 76 15.45 3.69 3.05
CA SER A 76 14.93 2.35 2.74
C SER A 76 13.59 2.09 3.43
N LEU A 77 13.27 2.85 4.47
CA LEU A 77 12.01 2.82 5.18
C LEU A 77 11.73 4.20 5.79
N VAL A 78 10.50 4.69 5.67
CA VAL A 78 10.04 5.92 6.33
C VAL A 78 8.72 5.65 7.03
N LEU A 79 8.60 6.12 8.27
CA LEU A 79 7.41 6.02 9.10
C LEU A 79 6.90 7.44 9.41
N SER A 80 5.65 7.75 9.12
CA SER A 80 5.04 9.04 9.44
C SER A 80 3.69 8.85 10.14
N GLN A 81 3.62 9.25 11.41
CA GLN A 81 2.40 9.17 12.20
C GLN A 81 1.35 10.15 11.67
N ARG A 82 0.13 9.66 11.47
CA ARG A 82 -1.07 10.45 11.19
C ARG A 82 -2.06 10.27 12.33
N LYS A 83 -3.13 11.08 12.32
CA LYS A 83 -4.17 11.05 13.35
C LYS A 83 -4.80 9.66 13.50
N ASP A 84 -5.10 9.02 12.38
CA ASP A 84 -5.87 7.76 12.36
C ASP A 84 -5.04 6.54 11.93
N GLY A 85 -3.71 6.67 11.84
CA GLY A 85 -2.86 5.58 11.38
C GLY A 85 -1.40 5.96 11.17
N LEU A 86 -0.64 5.02 10.61
CA LEU A 86 0.76 5.18 10.26
C LEU A 86 0.91 5.08 8.74
N LEU A 87 1.58 6.07 8.14
CA LEU A 87 2.07 5.97 6.77
C LEU A 87 3.45 5.30 6.79
N ILE A 88 3.59 4.25 6.00
CA ILE A 88 4.82 3.49 5.86
C ILE A 88 5.26 3.57 4.40
N SER A 89 6.45 4.11 4.16
CA SER A 89 6.97 4.29 2.81
C SER A 89 8.24 3.48 2.60
N LEU A 90 8.26 2.75 1.49
CA LEU A 90 9.33 1.86 1.06
C LEU A 90 9.70 2.16 -0.39
N PRO A 91 10.96 1.97 -0.84
CA PRO A 91 11.33 2.18 -2.24
C PRO A 91 10.44 1.36 -3.19
N GLY A 92 9.87 2.01 -4.20
CA GLY A 92 8.92 1.36 -5.13
C GLY A 92 9.53 0.16 -5.86
N THR A 93 10.82 0.25 -6.21
CA THR A 93 11.57 -0.84 -6.84
C THR A 93 11.75 -2.05 -5.91
N PHE A 94 11.83 -1.82 -4.59
CA PHE A 94 11.95 -2.87 -3.60
C PHE A 94 10.62 -3.59 -3.37
N VAL A 95 9.52 -2.84 -3.25
CA VAL A 95 8.22 -3.45 -2.92
C VAL A 95 7.55 -4.13 -4.11
N ARG A 96 7.78 -3.65 -5.34
CA ARG A 96 7.07 -4.11 -6.55
C ARG A 96 6.97 -5.64 -6.71
N PRO A 97 8.01 -6.45 -6.46
CA PRO A 97 7.93 -7.91 -6.58
C PRO A 97 6.94 -8.58 -5.61
N TYR A 98 6.52 -7.87 -4.56
CA TYR A 98 5.65 -8.37 -3.49
C TYR A 98 4.22 -7.80 -3.58
N LEU A 99 3.90 -7.06 -4.64
CA LEU A 99 2.57 -6.47 -4.81
C LEU A 99 1.75 -7.24 -5.83
N LEU A 100 0.45 -7.30 -5.57
CA LEU A 100 -0.59 -7.63 -6.52
C LEU A 100 -0.95 -6.35 -7.28
N ARG A 101 -0.70 -6.37 -8.59
CA ARG A 101 -1.13 -5.32 -9.51
C ARG A 101 -2.36 -5.80 -10.25
N LEU A 102 -3.47 -5.07 -10.07
CA LEU A 102 -4.70 -5.32 -10.79
C LEU A 102 -4.87 -4.25 -11.84
N GLY A 103 -4.70 -4.61 -13.11
CA GLY A 103 -4.98 -3.76 -14.25
C GLY A 103 -6.31 -4.12 -14.90
N TYR A 104 -6.91 -3.17 -15.58
CA TYR A 104 -7.98 -3.42 -16.54
C TYR A 104 -7.84 -2.42 -17.67
N ASP A 105 -8.22 -2.85 -18.85
CA ASP A 105 -8.13 -2.04 -20.03
C ASP A 105 -9.33 -1.10 -20.11
N ILE A 106 -9.04 0.18 -20.29
CA ILE A 106 -10.04 1.17 -20.67
C ILE A 106 -9.68 1.65 -22.06
N GLU A 107 -10.62 1.50 -23.01
CA GLU A 107 -10.50 2.20 -24.29
C GLU A 107 -10.63 3.70 -24.03
N SER A 108 -9.50 4.41 -24.17
CA SER A 108 -9.45 5.85 -23.95
C SER A 108 -9.95 6.60 -25.19
N PRO A 109 -10.91 7.53 -25.07
CA PRO A 109 -11.34 8.38 -26.17
C PRO A 109 -10.35 9.52 -26.51
N ILE A 110 -9.15 9.52 -25.92
CA ILE A 110 -8.17 10.62 -26.08
C ILE A 110 -7.58 10.61 -27.49
N GLU A 111 -7.52 11.80 -28.09
CA GLU A 111 -7.06 12.04 -29.47
C GLU A 111 -5.61 11.58 -29.75
N PRO A 112 -5.28 11.25 -31.02
CA PRO A 112 -4.15 10.41 -31.44
C PRO A 112 -2.77 11.08 -31.37
N GLU A 113 -2.61 12.17 -30.62
CA GLU A 113 -1.41 13.02 -30.68
C GLU A 113 -0.22 12.48 -29.86
N TYR A 114 -0.44 11.42 -29.06
CA TYR A 114 0.56 10.81 -28.17
C TYR A 114 0.84 9.32 -28.50
N LEU A 115 0.70 8.92 -29.77
CA LEU A 115 0.83 7.53 -30.21
C LEU A 115 2.27 6.99 -30.12
N CYS A 116 2.41 5.77 -29.58
CA CYS A 116 3.45 4.83 -29.99
C CYS A 116 2.84 3.88 -31.02
N ASP A 117 3.46 3.73 -32.19
CA ASP A 117 2.97 2.82 -33.24
C ASP A 117 3.08 1.36 -32.78
N ASN A 118 1.96 0.64 -32.78
CA ASN A 118 1.96 -0.82 -32.75
C ASN A 118 1.95 -1.36 -34.20
N ASP A 119 2.75 -2.39 -34.46
CA ASP A 119 3.05 -2.93 -35.80
C ASP A 119 1.85 -3.53 -36.57
N ASP A 120 0.67 -3.68 -35.95
CA ASP A 120 -0.50 -4.32 -36.59
C ASP A 120 -1.54 -3.34 -37.15
N GLY A 121 -1.34 -2.02 -36.97
CA GLY A 121 -2.24 -0.99 -37.49
C GLY A 121 -3.57 -0.84 -36.74
N SER A 122 -3.82 -1.61 -35.67
CA SER A 122 -4.94 -1.39 -34.76
C SER A 122 -4.56 -0.33 -33.71
N LYS A 123 -5.31 0.78 -33.68
CA LYS A 123 -5.14 1.87 -32.72
C LYS A 123 -6.14 1.73 -31.57
N HIS A 124 -6.02 0.67 -30.78
CA HIS A 124 -6.73 0.58 -29.51
C HIS A 124 -5.83 1.11 -28.40
N HIS A 125 -6.26 2.22 -27.78
CA HIS A 125 -5.61 2.79 -26.61
C HIS A 125 -6.08 2.06 -25.37
N LEU A 126 -5.44 0.95 -25.04
CA LEU A 126 -5.64 0.26 -23.76
C LEU A 126 -4.89 1.05 -22.69
N VAL A 127 -5.59 1.90 -21.94
CA VAL A 127 -5.03 2.51 -20.74
C VAL A 127 -5.23 1.50 -19.61
N CYS A 128 -4.14 0.83 -19.24
CA CYS A 128 -4.11 0.00 -18.04
C CYS A 128 -4.19 0.92 -16.82
N ILE A 129 -5.39 1.13 -16.28
CA ILE A 129 -5.53 1.67 -14.93
C ILE A 129 -5.35 0.50 -13.98
N GLY A 130 -4.34 0.59 -13.13
CA GLY A 130 -4.12 -0.44 -12.14
C GLY A 130 -3.72 0.09 -10.79
N ASP A 131 -4.28 -0.53 -9.77
CA ASP A 131 -3.93 -0.33 -8.39
C ASP A 131 -2.98 -1.44 -7.94
N ASP A 132 -2.00 -1.06 -7.13
CA ASP A 132 -1.08 -1.99 -6.50
C ASP A 132 -1.57 -2.27 -5.07
N TYR A 133 -1.53 -3.54 -4.66
CA TYR A 133 -1.96 -4.00 -3.35
C TYR A 133 -0.90 -4.91 -2.74
N TRP A 134 -0.65 -4.76 -1.45
CA TRP A 134 0.02 -5.80 -0.67
C TRP A 134 -1.03 -6.69 -0.03
N ILE A 135 -1.04 -7.97 -0.37
CA ILE A 135 -1.91 -8.96 0.28
C ILE A 135 -1.27 -9.32 1.63
N ILE A 136 -2.06 -9.17 2.69
CA ILE A 136 -1.63 -9.49 4.05
C ILE A 136 -1.43 -11.01 4.11
N THR A 137 -0.24 -11.45 4.52
CA THR A 137 0.18 -12.86 4.44
C THR A 137 -0.70 -13.78 5.30
N SER A 138 -1.18 -13.30 6.45
CA SER A 138 -2.15 -14.03 7.29
C SER A 138 -3.55 -14.10 6.68
N LYS A 139 -3.81 -13.38 5.58
CA LYS A 139 -5.12 -13.24 4.91
C LYS A 139 -5.13 -13.75 3.47
N GLU A 140 -4.09 -14.43 3.01
CA GLU A 140 -4.01 -14.97 1.65
C GLU A 140 -5.19 -15.89 1.31
N TYR A 141 -5.62 -16.74 2.25
CA TYR A 141 -6.79 -17.61 2.03
C TYR A 141 -8.09 -16.80 1.91
N ASP A 142 -8.26 -15.76 2.72
CA ASP A 142 -9.43 -14.88 2.66
C ASP A 142 -9.45 -14.12 1.32
N PHE A 143 -8.29 -13.61 0.87
CA PHE A 143 -8.12 -12.99 -0.44
C PHE A 143 -8.49 -13.94 -1.60
N LEU A 144 -7.94 -15.15 -1.62
CA LEU A 144 -8.20 -16.13 -2.69
C LEU A 144 -9.67 -16.61 -2.71
N ASN A 145 -10.43 -16.40 -1.64
CA ASN A 145 -11.86 -16.70 -1.56
C ASN A 145 -12.76 -15.50 -1.81
N LEU A 146 -12.22 -14.27 -1.82
CA LEU A 146 -13.00 -13.03 -1.81
C LEU A 146 -13.92 -12.90 -3.03
N ASN A 147 -13.49 -13.45 -4.17
CA ASN A 147 -14.33 -13.57 -5.35
C ASN A 147 -13.94 -14.79 -6.19
N LYS A 148 -14.81 -15.80 -6.26
CA LYS A 148 -14.59 -17.03 -7.03
C LYS A 148 -14.41 -16.77 -8.53
N ILE A 149 -14.99 -15.68 -9.05
CA ILE A 149 -14.95 -15.31 -10.47
C ILE A 149 -13.50 -15.01 -10.89
N TYR A 150 -12.76 -14.27 -10.07
CA TYR A 150 -11.37 -13.89 -10.37
C TYR A 150 -10.33 -14.93 -9.94
N LYS A 151 -10.76 -16.03 -9.31
CA LYS A 151 -9.87 -17.09 -8.84
C LYS A 151 -9.03 -17.71 -9.96
N GLY A 152 -9.62 -17.83 -11.16
CA GLY A 152 -8.93 -18.32 -12.36
C GLY A 152 -7.82 -17.38 -12.85
N ILE A 153 -7.98 -16.07 -12.63
CA ILE A 153 -6.99 -15.06 -13.03
C ILE A 153 -5.73 -15.16 -12.17
N TYR A 154 -5.90 -15.26 -10.85
CA TYR A 154 -4.77 -15.29 -9.91
C TYR A 154 -3.97 -16.59 -9.95
N ARG A 155 -4.58 -17.71 -10.38
CA ARG A 155 -3.93 -19.05 -10.37
C ARG A 155 -3.32 -19.43 -9.01
N GLY A 156 -3.89 -18.92 -7.92
CA GLY A 156 -3.39 -19.13 -6.56
C GLY A 156 -2.27 -18.20 -6.12
N GLU A 157 -1.85 -17.25 -6.96
CA GLU A 157 -0.84 -16.24 -6.62
C GLU A 157 -1.47 -15.04 -5.90
N VAL A 158 -0.66 -14.39 -5.05
CA VAL A 158 -1.06 -13.21 -4.25
C VAL A 158 -0.22 -11.97 -4.55
N CYS A 159 0.69 -12.09 -5.51
CA CYS A 159 1.53 -11.03 -6.04
C CYS A 159 1.74 -11.28 -7.53
N GLY A 160 2.06 -10.25 -8.30
CA GLY A 160 2.16 -10.32 -9.76
C GLY A 160 1.26 -9.29 -10.43
N SER A 161 1.20 -9.31 -11.75
CA SER A 161 0.39 -8.38 -12.54
C SER A 161 -0.70 -9.15 -13.26
N PHE A 162 -1.95 -8.80 -12.97
CA PHE A 162 -3.13 -9.48 -13.48
C PHE A 162 -4.06 -8.48 -14.15
N SER A 163 -4.53 -8.84 -15.34
CA SER A 163 -5.62 -8.13 -15.99
C SER A 163 -6.94 -8.70 -15.49
N LEU A 164 -7.89 -7.83 -15.13
CA LEU A 164 -9.26 -8.20 -14.78
C LEU A 164 -10.17 -8.32 -16.00
N ASP A 165 -9.60 -8.19 -17.21
CA ASP A 165 -10.38 -8.11 -18.44
C ASP A 165 -11.18 -9.39 -18.70
N PRO A 166 -12.32 -9.27 -19.39
CA PRO A 166 -13.29 -10.36 -19.51
C PRO A 166 -12.76 -11.56 -20.27
N ASP A 167 -11.90 -11.32 -21.26
CA ASP A 167 -11.28 -12.36 -22.09
C ASP A 167 -10.38 -13.28 -21.25
N ASN A 168 -9.97 -12.84 -20.06
CA ASN A 168 -9.19 -13.63 -19.11
C ASN A 168 -10.07 -14.38 -18.09
N LEU A 169 -11.39 -14.22 -18.12
CA LEU A 169 -12.33 -14.94 -17.28
C LEU A 169 -12.82 -16.22 -17.94
N ASP A 170 -12.91 -17.29 -17.16
CA ASP A 170 -13.50 -18.54 -17.62
C ASP A 170 -15.04 -18.39 -17.72
N PRO A 171 -15.63 -18.44 -18.93
CA PRO A 171 -17.07 -18.23 -19.12
C PRO A 171 -17.93 -19.31 -18.43
N ASP A 172 -17.36 -20.48 -18.14
CA ASP A 172 -18.04 -21.59 -17.46
C ASP A 172 -18.12 -21.40 -15.94
N VAL A 173 -17.36 -20.45 -15.38
CA VAL A 173 -17.34 -20.12 -13.94
C VAL A 173 -18.38 -19.04 -13.59
N LEU A 174 -18.86 -18.28 -14.57
CA LEU A 174 -19.79 -17.16 -14.38
C LEU A 174 -21.25 -17.66 -14.27
N THR A 175 -21.89 -17.41 -13.13
CA THR A 175 -23.35 -17.60 -13.00
C THR A 175 -24.12 -16.55 -13.82
N ASP A 176 -25.36 -16.85 -14.23
CA ASP A 176 -26.20 -15.91 -14.98
C ASP A 176 -26.39 -14.56 -14.26
N ARG A 177 -26.39 -14.58 -12.92
CA ARG A 177 -26.46 -13.38 -12.06
C ARG A 177 -25.17 -12.58 -12.05
N GLU A 178 -24.02 -13.24 -12.12
CA GLU A 178 -22.71 -12.57 -12.20
C GLU A 178 -22.53 -11.96 -13.59
N LYS A 179 -22.97 -12.64 -14.65
CA LYS A 179 -23.07 -12.08 -16.00
C LYS A 179 -23.94 -10.81 -16.05
N THR A 180 -25.00 -10.73 -15.24
CA THR A 180 -25.85 -9.52 -15.12
C THR A 180 -25.28 -8.46 -14.17
N SER A 181 -24.51 -8.83 -13.16
CA SER A 181 -23.90 -7.88 -12.21
C SER A 181 -22.63 -7.23 -12.78
N LEU A 182 -22.00 -7.89 -13.75
CA LEU A 182 -20.94 -7.40 -14.62
C LEU A 182 -21.51 -6.62 -15.82
N SER A 183 -22.72 -6.09 -15.68
CA SER A 183 -23.50 -5.49 -16.77
C SER A 183 -22.68 -4.50 -17.57
N VAL A 184 -22.69 -4.71 -18.88
CA VAL A 184 -22.28 -3.75 -19.88
C VAL A 184 -23.02 -2.44 -19.65
N VAL A 185 -22.29 -1.34 -19.44
CA VAL A 185 -22.88 -0.01 -19.51
C VAL A 185 -23.15 0.29 -20.98
N GLU A 186 -24.37 0.02 -21.44
CA GLU A 186 -24.78 0.31 -22.82
C GLU A 186 -24.94 1.83 -23.01
N GLY A 187 -23.91 2.45 -23.56
CA GLY A 187 -23.94 3.74 -24.24
C GLY A 187 -23.17 3.59 -25.55
N GLU A 188 -23.81 3.94 -26.66
CA GLU A 188 -23.40 3.78 -28.07
C GLU A 188 -21.98 3.19 -28.32
N GLU A 189 -21.99 1.97 -28.88
CA GLU A 189 -20.88 1.20 -29.49
C GLU A 189 -19.86 0.45 -28.63
N PHE A 190 -19.81 0.57 -27.30
CA PHE A 190 -18.77 -0.14 -26.52
C PHE A 190 -19.27 -0.82 -25.24
N ALA A 191 -18.84 -2.08 -25.04
CA ALA A 191 -19.17 -2.87 -23.87
C ALA A 191 -18.07 -2.79 -22.80
N TYR A 192 -18.23 -1.90 -21.81
CA TYR A 192 -17.28 -1.78 -20.69
C TYR A 192 -17.73 -2.59 -19.46
N TRP A 193 -16.77 -3.26 -18.81
CA TRP A 193 -16.99 -4.07 -17.61
C TRP A 193 -16.67 -3.26 -16.35
N ASP A 194 -17.66 -3.06 -15.48
CA ASP A 194 -17.47 -2.32 -14.23
C ASP A 194 -16.81 -3.20 -13.14
N HIS A 195 -15.49 -3.10 -13.02
CA HIS A 195 -14.72 -3.75 -11.96
C HIS A 195 -14.82 -3.03 -10.60
N SER A 196 -15.47 -1.88 -10.51
CA SER A 196 -15.47 -1.05 -9.30
C SER A 196 -16.07 -1.75 -8.09
N SER A 197 -17.06 -2.63 -8.29
CA SER A 197 -17.67 -3.43 -7.24
C SER A 197 -16.66 -4.39 -6.61
N TYR A 198 -15.87 -5.09 -7.44
CA TYR A 198 -14.84 -5.99 -6.97
C TYR A 198 -13.71 -5.25 -6.25
N ILE A 199 -13.22 -4.15 -6.83
CA ILE A 199 -12.17 -3.34 -6.22
C ILE A 199 -12.61 -2.80 -4.85
N LYS A 200 -13.85 -2.28 -4.74
CA LYS A 200 -14.42 -1.85 -3.45
C LYS A 200 -14.51 -3.01 -2.45
N GLN A 201 -14.93 -4.19 -2.90
CA GLN A 201 -14.99 -5.37 -2.05
C GLN A 201 -13.59 -5.75 -1.54
N LEU A 202 -12.59 -5.77 -2.42
CA LEU A 202 -11.19 -6.03 -2.08
C LEU A 202 -10.66 -5.03 -1.06
N GLU A 203 -10.84 -3.73 -1.29
CA GLU A 203 -10.38 -2.67 -0.39
C GLU A 203 -11.09 -2.68 0.97
N SER A 204 -12.34 -3.10 1.01
CA SER A 204 -13.12 -3.21 2.25
C SER A 204 -12.92 -4.52 3.02
N SER A 205 -12.29 -5.52 2.40
CA SER A 205 -12.15 -6.87 2.98
C SER A 205 -11.22 -6.95 4.19
N GLY A 206 -10.30 -6.00 4.32
CA GLY A 206 -9.20 -6.06 5.28
C GLY A 206 -8.16 -7.16 5.00
N CYS A 207 -8.16 -7.77 3.80
CA CYS A 207 -7.15 -8.77 3.40
C CYS A 207 -5.92 -8.15 2.72
N CYS A 208 -5.95 -6.86 2.39
CA CYS A 208 -4.88 -6.19 1.67
C CYS A 208 -4.71 -4.73 2.10
N LEU A 209 -3.56 -4.16 1.76
CA LEU A 209 -3.29 -2.74 1.84
C LEU A 209 -3.07 -2.17 0.45
N LYS A 210 -3.76 -1.07 0.12
CA LYS A 210 -3.52 -0.33 -1.12
C LYS A 210 -2.17 0.39 -1.05
N ALA A 211 -1.37 0.20 -2.09
CA ALA A 211 -0.15 0.96 -2.32
C ALA A 211 -0.48 2.26 -3.05
N THR A 212 0.05 3.38 -2.55
CA THR A 212 -0.09 4.70 -3.18
C THR A 212 1.28 5.31 -3.42
N HIS A 213 1.37 6.33 -4.27
CA HIS A 213 2.60 7.09 -4.43
C HIS A 213 2.84 8.00 -3.23
N ASP A 214 4.08 8.02 -2.72
CA ASP A 214 4.47 8.96 -1.68
C ASP A 214 4.79 10.33 -2.30
N THR A 215 4.08 11.38 -1.87
CA THR A 215 4.29 12.74 -2.37
C THR A 215 5.56 13.41 -1.84
N LEU A 216 6.03 13.03 -0.65
CA LEU A 216 7.23 13.57 -0.01
C LEU A 216 8.49 12.82 -0.47
N PHE A 217 8.36 11.53 -0.77
CA PHE A 217 9.42 10.68 -1.27
C PHE A 217 9.01 10.02 -2.60
N PRO A 218 9.11 10.71 -3.75
CA PRO A 218 8.55 10.22 -5.03
C PRO A 218 9.09 8.88 -5.55
N TYR A 219 10.19 8.39 -4.98
CA TYR A 219 10.75 7.07 -5.29
C TYR A 219 10.17 5.95 -4.41
N CYS A 220 9.29 6.28 -3.47
CA CYS A 220 8.67 5.36 -2.54
C CYS A 220 7.22 5.07 -2.92
N THR A 221 6.82 3.84 -2.63
CA THR A 221 5.44 3.43 -2.47
C THR A 221 5.07 3.55 -1.00
N GLN A 222 3.88 4.06 -0.72
CA GLN A 222 3.36 4.32 0.61
C GLN A 222 2.15 3.42 0.90
N PHE A 223 2.06 2.98 2.15
CA PHE A 223 0.93 2.22 2.69
C PHE A 223 0.39 2.93 3.91
N PHE A 224 -0.94 2.95 4.05
CA PHE A 224 -1.60 3.42 5.25
C PHE A 224 -2.03 2.24 6.11
N VAL A 225 -1.59 2.22 7.37
CA VAL A 225 -1.92 1.17 8.34
C VAL A 225 -2.57 1.77 9.56
N SER A 226 -3.80 1.33 9.87
CA SER A 226 -4.54 1.75 11.07
C SER A 226 -4.62 0.67 12.15
N SER A 227 -4.33 -0.59 11.82
CA SER A 227 -4.38 -1.73 12.74
C SER A 227 -2.98 -2.12 13.22
N GLY A 228 -2.82 -2.32 14.53
CA GLY A 228 -1.56 -2.76 15.12
C GLY A 228 -1.13 -4.17 14.70
N ASP A 229 -2.06 -5.08 14.45
CA ASP A 229 -1.72 -6.46 14.06
C ASP A 229 -1.24 -6.50 12.62
N VAL A 230 -1.91 -5.75 11.74
CA VAL A 230 -1.47 -5.56 10.35
C VAL A 230 -0.11 -4.85 10.30
N LEU A 231 0.11 -3.88 11.19
CA LEU A 231 1.40 -3.20 11.31
C LEU A 231 2.52 -4.16 11.69
N ASP A 232 2.32 -4.98 12.72
CA ASP A 232 3.33 -5.94 13.16
C ASP A 232 3.69 -6.91 12.04
N GLU A 233 2.69 -7.41 11.32
CA GLU A 233 2.88 -8.29 10.19
C GLU A 233 3.63 -7.60 9.04
N PHE A 234 3.23 -6.38 8.69
CA PHE A 234 3.87 -5.57 7.65
C PHE A 234 5.36 -5.34 7.97
N ILE A 235 5.66 -4.89 9.18
CA ILE A 235 7.04 -4.60 9.60
C ILE A 235 7.85 -5.89 9.72
N SER A 236 7.27 -6.98 10.20
CA SER A 236 7.92 -8.29 10.21
C SER A 236 8.28 -8.75 8.79
N TYR A 237 7.34 -8.66 7.85
CA TYR A 237 7.55 -9.10 6.47
C TYR A 237 8.58 -8.24 5.75
N PHE A 238 8.31 -6.94 5.58
CA PHE A 238 9.17 -6.05 4.80
C PHE A 238 10.46 -5.69 5.52
N GLY A 239 10.46 -5.61 6.85
CA GLY A 239 11.67 -5.38 7.64
C GLY A 239 12.69 -6.49 7.47
N GLN A 240 12.25 -7.76 7.46
CA GLN A 240 13.12 -8.90 7.15
C GLN A 240 13.64 -8.85 5.72
N LYS A 241 12.77 -8.60 4.73
CA LYS A 241 13.17 -8.48 3.32
C LYS A 241 14.20 -7.38 3.08
N LEU A 242 14.04 -6.23 3.73
CA LEU A 242 15.05 -5.16 3.69
C LEU A 242 16.38 -5.65 4.28
N ILE A 243 16.37 -6.28 5.47
CA ILE A 243 17.61 -6.79 6.06
C ILE A 243 18.31 -7.80 5.13
N GLU A 244 17.54 -8.67 4.46
CA GLU A 244 18.05 -9.67 3.50
C GLU A 244 18.68 -9.01 2.26
N GLU A 245 18.01 -8.05 1.63
CA GLU A 245 18.50 -7.35 0.44
C GLU A 245 19.85 -6.65 0.69
N TYR A 246 20.04 -6.10 1.89
CA TYR A 246 21.30 -5.45 2.28
C TYR A 246 22.34 -6.43 2.86
N ARG A 247 22.05 -7.73 2.98
CA ARG A 247 23.07 -8.77 3.20
C ARG A 247 23.74 -9.20 1.91
N THR A 248 23.00 -9.26 0.80
CA THR A 248 23.50 -9.72 -0.50
C THR A 248 24.32 -8.68 -1.26
N ASN A 249 24.21 -7.41 -0.89
CA ASN A 249 24.93 -6.29 -1.51
C ASN A 249 26.21 -5.87 -0.75
N LEU A 250 26.70 -6.71 0.17
CA LEU A 250 27.97 -6.56 0.90
C LEU A 250 28.97 -7.62 0.47
#